data_AF-A0A6G1DLJ0-F1
#
_entry.id   AF-A0A6G1DLJ0-F1
#
_cell.length_a   1.000
_cell.length_b   1.000
_cell.length_c   1.000
_cell.angle_alpha   90.00
_cell.angle_beta   90.00
_cell.angle_gamma   90.00
#
_symmetry.space_group_name_H-M   'P 1'
#
loop_
_entity.id
_entity.type
_entity.pdbx_description
1 polymer ?
#
loop_
_entity_poly.entity_id
_entity_poly.type
_entity_poly.pdbx_seq_one_letter_code
_entity_poly.pdbx_strand_id
1 'polypeptide(L)'
;MQLSPTKTQVLEALLKHQTAEEATTSWGRKAERKRALELFQRAARLGSAAAMVDAGLMCWEEGRCDEAVGYYQKAAELGHPVGMCNLGVSYLEGERPSGFVILAIIFFFVSRNCN
;
A
#
# COMPACT_ATOMS: atom_id res chain seq x y z
N MET A 1 17.99 -46.55 -16.46
CA MET A 1 16.64 -46.37 -17.04
C MET A 1 16.57 -44.94 -17.57
N GLN A 2 16.98 -44.70 -18.82
CA GLN A 2 16.99 -43.36 -19.41
C GLN A 2 15.56 -42.97 -19.78
N LEU A 3 15.00 -41.96 -19.12
CA LEU A 3 13.71 -41.37 -19.51
C LEU A 3 13.88 -40.76 -20.92
N SER A 4 13.00 -41.14 -21.84
CA SER A 4 13.03 -40.67 -23.23
C SER A 4 12.97 -39.13 -23.29
N PRO A 5 13.73 -38.48 -24.19
CA PRO A 5 13.87 -37.02 -24.25
C PRO A 5 12.52 -36.29 -24.40
N THR A 6 11.51 -36.98 -24.93
CA THR A 6 10.13 -36.50 -25.08
C THR A 6 9.38 -36.31 -23.76
N LYS A 7 9.58 -37.18 -22.75
CA LYS A 7 8.89 -37.01 -21.45
C LYS A 7 9.42 -35.80 -20.69
N THR A 8 10.72 -35.52 -20.79
CA THR A 8 11.37 -34.37 -20.15
C THR A 8 10.94 -33.05 -20.80
N GLN A 9 10.88 -33.01 -22.14
CA GLN A 9 10.44 -31.81 -22.88
C GLN A 9 8.96 -31.45 -22.64
N VAL A 10 8.08 -32.44 -22.52
CA VAL A 10 6.66 -32.20 -22.20
C VAL A 10 6.50 -31.66 -20.78
N LEU A 11 7.28 -32.16 -19.82
CA LEU A 11 7.24 -31.68 -18.43
C LEU A 11 7.76 -30.24 -18.31
N GLU A 12 8.84 -29.89 -19.03
CA GLU A 12 9.35 -28.51 -19.09
C GLU A 12 8.38 -27.55 -19.78
N ALA A 13 7.70 -27.99 -20.85
CA ALA A 13 6.70 -27.18 -21.53
C ALA A 13 5.51 -26.86 -20.61
N LEU A 14 5.02 -27.85 -19.85
CA LEU A 14 3.93 -27.67 -18.90
C LEU A 14 4.30 -26.71 -17.75
N LEU A 15 5.53 -26.78 -17.23
CA LEU A 15 6.04 -25.83 -16.23
C LEU A 15 6.16 -24.40 -16.77
N LYS A 16 6.55 -24.23 -18.04
CA LYS A 16 6.60 -22.91 -18.70
C LYS A 16 5.20 -22.34 -18.96
N HIS A 17 4.22 -23.17 -19.30
CA HIS A 17 2.85 -22.73 -19.48
C HIS A 17 2.20 -22.23 -18.18
N GLN A 18 2.45 -22.91 -17.05
CA GLN A 18 1.95 -22.48 -15.74
C GLN A 18 2.55 -21.14 -15.30
N THR A 19 3.85 -20.94 -15.51
CA THR A 19 4.51 -19.68 -15.13
C THR A 19 4.15 -18.51 -16.04
N ALA A 20 3.80 -18.75 -17.31
CA ALA A 20 3.36 -17.71 -18.24
C ALA A 20 2.01 -17.10 -17.85
N GLU A 21 1.05 -17.90 -17.38
CA GLU A 21 -0.28 -17.43 -16.97
C GLU A 21 -0.26 -16.68 -15.62
N GLU A 22 0.61 -17.12 -14.70
CA GLU A 22 0.88 -16.40 -13.45
C GLU A 22 1.64 -15.09 -13.72
N ALA A 23 2.58 -15.07 -14.66
CA ALA A 23 3.36 -13.88 -15.01
C ALA A 23 2.52 -12.83 -15.74
N THR A 24 1.60 -13.21 -16.63
CA THR A 24 0.68 -12.26 -17.29
C THR A 24 -0.29 -11.63 -16.29
N THR A 25 -0.78 -12.43 -15.34
CA THR A 25 -1.65 -11.95 -14.25
C THR A 25 -0.89 -11.04 -13.27
N SER A 26 0.35 -11.40 -12.92
CA SER A 26 1.21 -10.64 -12.01
C SER A 26 1.65 -9.31 -12.63
N TRP A 27 2.04 -9.30 -13.91
CA TRP A 27 2.42 -8.09 -14.63
C TRP A 27 1.22 -7.15 -14.82
N GLY A 28 0.05 -7.68 -15.18
CA GLY A 28 -1.20 -6.93 -15.27
C GLY A 28 -1.56 -6.25 -13.94
N ARG A 29 -1.53 -7.01 -12.84
CA ARG A 29 -1.84 -6.50 -11.49
C ARG A 29 -0.85 -5.42 -11.01
N LYS A 30 0.45 -5.56 -11.35
CA LYS A 30 1.45 -4.52 -11.07
C LYS A 30 1.21 -3.25 -11.90
N ALA A 31 0.83 -3.39 -13.16
CA ALA A 31 0.51 -2.26 -14.02
C ALA A 31 -0.75 -1.52 -13.55
N GLU A 32 -1.78 -2.26 -13.12
CA GLU A 32 -3.01 -1.69 -12.54
C GLU A 32 -2.74 -0.98 -11.22
N ARG A 33 -1.93 -1.55 -10.33
CA ARG A 33 -1.51 -0.86 -9.09
C ARG A 33 -0.81 0.46 -9.35
N LYS A 34 0.10 0.51 -10.32
CA LYS A 34 0.79 1.75 -10.70
C LYS A 34 -0.19 2.80 -11.21
N ARG A 35 -1.14 2.41 -12.06
CA ARG A 35 -2.20 3.31 -12.54
C ARG A 35 -3.10 3.81 -11.41
N ALA A 36 -3.46 2.93 -10.47
CA ALA A 36 -4.24 3.30 -9.30
C ALA A 36 -3.49 4.32 -8.43
N LEU A 37 -2.20 4.08 -8.18
CA LEU A 37 -1.34 5.02 -7.45
C LEU A 37 -1.30 6.39 -8.12
N GLU A 38 -1.14 6.45 -9.45
CA GLU A 38 -1.16 7.72 -10.20
C GLU A 38 -2.49 8.48 -10.07
N LEU A 39 -3.62 7.75 -10.10
CA LEU A 39 -4.94 8.33 -9.91
C LEU A 39 -5.11 8.88 -8.47
N PHE A 40 -4.69 8.11 -7.46
CA PHE A 40 -4.72 8.55 -6.07
C PHE A 40 -3.80 9.75 -5.84
N GLN A 41 -2.59 9.76 -6.41
CA GLN A 41 -1.71 10.92 -6.35
C GLN A 41 -2.32 12.16 -7.00
N ARG A 42 -3.03 11.99 -8.12
CA ARG A 42 -3.75 13.11 -8.76
C ARG A 42 -4.88 13.62 -7.88
N ALA A 43 -5.66 12.74 -7.28
CA ALA A 43 -6.73 13.13 -6.36
C ALA A 43 -6.19 13.74 -5.06
N ALA A 44 -5.04 13.26 -4.55
CA ALA A 44 -4.33 13.85 -3.43
C ALA A 44 -3.85 15.27 -3.74
N ARG A 45 -3.34 15.52 -4.97
CA ARG A 45 -3.00 16.88 -5.42
C ARG A 45 -4.21 17.82 -5.49
N LEU A 46 -5.40 17.28 -5.68
CA LEU A 46 -6.66 18.03 -5.62
C LEU A 46 -7.18 18.24 -4.18
N GLY A 47 -6.44 17.78 -3.17
CA GLY A 47 -6.80 17.93 -1.76
C GLY A 47 -7.70 16.83 -1.21
N SER A 48 -7.91 15.73 -1.94
CA SER A 48 -8.68 14.60 -1.41
C SER A 48 -7.89 13.84 -0.37
N ALA A 49 -8.27 13.98 0.90
CA ALA A 49 -7.63 13.26 2.00
C ALA A 49 -7.87 11.74 1.94
N ALA A 50 -9.01 11.31 1.41
CA ALA A 50 -9.29 9.88 1.17
C ALA A 50 -8.28 9.29 0.17
N ALA A 51 -8.00 9.99 -0.93
CA ALA A 51 -7.01 9.54 -1.90
C ALA A 51 -5.58 9.51 -1.34
N MET A 52 -5.25 10.40 -0.41
CA MET A 52 -3.97 10.33 0.32
C MET A 52 -3.89 9.05 1.17
N VAL A 53 -4.97 8.67 1.84
CA VAL A 53 -5.03 7.40 2.60
C VAL A 53 -4.84 6.20 1.68
N ASP A 54 -5.54 6.15 0.55
CA ASP A 54 -5.44 5.03 -0.40
C ASP A 54 -4.04 4.94 -1.01
N ALA A 55 -3.42 6.07 -1.37
CA ALA A 55 -2.03 6.10 -1.84
C ALA A 55 -1.05 5.61 -0.76
N GLY A 56 -1.27 6.03 0.49
CA GLY A 56 -0.45 5.59 1.62
C GLY A 56 -0.55 4.09 1.86
N LEU A 57 -1.76 3.52 1.79
CA LEU A 57 -1.99 2.08 1.96
C LEU A 57 -1.29 1.26 0.88
N MET A 58 -1.37 1.72 -0.37
CA MET A 58 -0.68 1.08 -1.49
C MET A 58 0.84 1.10 -1.30
N CYS A 59 1.41 2.22 -0.83
CA CYS A 59 2.84 2.29 -0.49
C CYS A 59 3.20 1.38 0.68
N TRP A 60 2.32 1.23 1.67
CA TRP A 60 2.51 0.33 2.80
C TRP A 60 2.59 -1.14 2.38
N GLU A 61 1.67 -1.59 1.52
CA GLU A 61 1.69 -2.96 0.97
C GLU A 61 2.93 -3.26 0.14
N GLU A 62 3.52 -2.25 -0.52
CA GLU A 62 4.78 -2.38 -1.26
C GLU A 62 6.03 -2.34 -0.36
N GLY A 63 5.86 -2.22 0.96
CA GLY A 63 6.96 -2.10 1.93
C GLY A 63 7.63 -0.73 1.95
N ARG A 64 7.00 0.29 1.36
CA ARG A 64 7.49 1.67 1.29
C ARG A 64 6.93 2.49 2.45
N CYS A 65 7.21 2.04 3.67
CA CYS A 65 6.60 2.55 4.90
C CYS A 65 6.82 4.07 5.10
N ASP A 66 8.02 4.58 4.82
CA ASP A 66 8.32 6.02 4.97
C ASP A 66 7.41 6.90 4.09
N GLU A 67 7.14 6.45 2.86
CA GLU A 67 6.29 7.21 1.95
C GLU A 67 4.81 7.11 2.36
N ALA A 68 4.38 5.95 2.85
CA ALA A 68 3.05 5.75 3.40
C ALA A 68 2.79 6.68 4.60
N VAL A 69 3.74 6.79 5.54
CA VAL A 69 3.65 7.71 6.67
C VAL A 69 3.49 9.16 6.20
N GLY A 70 4.23 9.59 5.18
CA GLY A 70 4.11 10.93 4.61
C GLY A 70 2.72 11.22 4.02
N TYR A 71 2.07 10.23 3.40
CA TYR A 71 0.70 10.37 2.93
C TYR A 71 -0.31 10.43 4.09
N TYR A 72 -0.14 9.60 5.11
CA TYR A 72 -1.02 9.61 6.29
C TYR A 72 -0.89 10.90 7.11
N GLN A 73 0.31 11.48 7.21
CA GLN A 73 0.53 12.80 7.81
C GLN A 73 -0.27 13.89 7.09
N LYS A 74 -0.20 13.96 5.76
CA LYS A 74 -0.99 14.95 4.98
C LYS A 74 -2.49 14.74 5.14
N ALA A 75 -2.95 13.48 5.14
CA ALA A 75 -4.35 13.17 5.39
C ALA A 75 -4.77 13.60 6.81
N ALA A 76 -3.90 13.44 7.81
CA ALA A 76 -4.11 13.87 9.19
C ALA A 76 -4.12 15.41 9.33
N GLU A 77 -3.26 16.13 8.62
CA GLU A 77 -3.26 17.59 8.55
C GLU A 77 -4.58 18.14 8.00
N LEU A 78 -5.18 17.43 7.03
CA LEU A 78 -6.52 17.73 6.52
C LEU A 78 -7.65 17.31 7.47
N GLY A 79 -7.33 16.70 8.62
CA GLY A 79 -8.29 16.25 9.62
C GLY A 79 -9.02 14.96 9.25
N HIS A 80 -8.50 14.17 8.31
CA HIS A 80 -9.15 12.94 7.89
C HIS A 80 -8.96 11.84 8.94
N PRO A 81 -10.05 11.29 9.53
CA PRO A 81 -9.96 10.37 10.67
C PRO A 81 -9.23 9.07 10.33
N VAL A 82 -9.41 8.56 9.11
CA VAL A 82 -8.72 7.34 8.66
C VAL A 82 -7.22 7.59 8.46
N GLY A 83 -6.83 8.78 8.01
CA GLY A 83 -5.43 9.14 7.83
C GLY A 83 -4.70 9.23 9.17
N MET A 84 -5.36 9.83 10.16
CA MET A 84 -4.89 9.87 11.55
C MET A 84 -4.75 8.48 12.17
N CYS A 85 -5.73 7.60 11.96
CA CYS A 85 -5.69 6.23 12.44
C CYS A 85 -4.50 5.46 11.83
N ASN A 86 -4.38 5.48 10.50
CA ASN A 86 -3.31 4.78 9.79
C ASN A 86 -1.92 5.36 10.13
N LEU A 87 -1.83 6.66 10.39
CA LEU A 87 -0.62 7.28 10.91
C LEU A 87 -0.26 6.72 12.29
N GLY A 88 -1.23 6.63 13.20
CA GLY A 88 -1.05 6.02 14.52
C GLY A 88 -0.57 4.57 14.43
N VAL A 89 -1.19 3.76 13.57
CA VAL A 89 -0.78 2.37 13.32
C VAL A 89 0.63 2.32 12.77
N SER A 90 0.99 3.17 11.80
CA SER A 90 2.34 3.18 11.22
C SER A 90 3.45 3.50 12.24
N TYR A 91 3.15 4.31 13.27
CA TYR A 91 4.07 4.59 14.37
C TYR A 91 4.11 3.51 15.46
N LEU A 92 3.07 2.67 15.55
CA LEU A 92 3.06 1.50 16.42
C LEU A 92 3.83 0.33 15.79
N GLU A 93 3.72 0.18 14.46
CA GLU A 93 4.39 -0.88 13.70
C GLU A 93 5.84 -0.53 13.36
N GLY A 94 6.13 0.73 13.00
CA GLY A 94 7.51 1.21 12.93
C GLY A 94 8.05 1.39 14.34
N GLU A 95 9.20 0.80 14.67
CA GLU A 95 9.83 0.72 16.02
C GLU A 95 10.13 2.07 16.74
N ARG A 96 9.51 3.19 16.35
CA ARG A 96 9.55 4.48 17.03
C ARG A 96 8.19 4.77 17.65
N PRO A 97 7.85 4.16 18.81
CA PRO A 97 6.69 4.54 19.58
C PRO A 97 6.93 5.95 20.15
N SER A 98 6.65 6.94 19.32
CA SER A 98 6.64 8.33 19.71
C SER A 98 5.31 8.56 20.41
N GLY A 99 5.18 8.09 21.65
CA GLY A 99 3.91 8.15 22.40
C GLY A 99 3.29 9.56 22.43
N PHE A 100 4.14 10.59 22.33
CA PHE A 100 3.74 11.98 22.20
C PHE A 100 2.98 12.30 20.89
N VAL A 101 3.38 11.68 19.77
CA VAL A 101 2.73 11.87 18.45
C VAL A 101 1.37 11.17 18.42
N ILE A 102 1.28 9.96 18.96
CA ILE A 102 0.01 9.22 19.06
C ILE A 102 -0.98 10.00 19.95
N LEU A 103 -0.51 10.51 21.09
CA LEU A 103 -1.33 11.33 21.99
C LEU A 103 -1.79 12.62 21.31
N ALA A 104 -0.93 13.28 20.52
CA ALA A 104 -1.29 14.47 19.76
C ALA A 104 -2.37 14.21 18.72
N ILE A 105 -2.30 13.07 18.01
CA ILE A 105 -3.32 12.65 17.04
C ILE A 105 -4.67 12.42 17.73
N ILE A 106 -4.68 11.68 18.86
CA ILE A 106 -5.90 11.42 19.63
C ILE A 106 -6.50 12.72 20.17
N PHE A 107 -5.67 13.60 20.73
CA PHE A 107 -6.12 14.89 21.25
C PHE A 107 -6.70 15.80 20.16
N PHE A 108 -6.14 15.79 18.95
CA PHE A 108 -6.69 16.53 17.80
C PHE A 108 -8.09 16.03 17.40
N PHE A 109 -8.33 14.71 17.43
CA PHE A 109 -9.65 14.13 17.16
C PHE A 109 -10.69 14.50 18.23
N VAL A 110 -10.32 14.42 19.51
CA VAL A 110 -11.21 14.77 20.62
C VAL A 110 -11.52 16.28 20.59
N SER A 111 -10.51 17.12 20.38
CA SER A 111 -10.67 18.59 20.40
C SER A 111 -11.52 19.11 19.24
N ARG A 112 -11.51 18.47 18.06
CA ARG A 112 -12.36 18.88 16.92
C ARG A 112 -13.80 18.38 16.97
N ASN A 113 -14.08 17.32 17.76
CA ASN A 113 -15.43 16.79 17.95
C ASN A 113 -16.13 17.35 19.20
N CYS A 114 -15.44 18.14 20.03
CA CYS A 114 -16.05 18.91 21.11
C CYS A 114 -16.38 20.34 20.64
N ASN A 115 -17.44 20.50 19.85
CA ASN A 115 -18.17 21.76 19.68
C ASN A 115 -19.64 21.46 19.37
#